data_AF-A0A535JHW6-F1
#
_entry.id   AF-A0A535JHW6-F1
#
_cell.length_a   1.000
_cell.length_b   1.000
_cell.length_c   1.000
_cell.angle_alpha   90.00
_cell.angle_beta   90.00
_cell.angle_gamma   90.00
#
_symmetry.space_group_name_H-M   'P 1'
#
loop_
_entity.id
_entity.type
_entity.pdbx_description
1 polymer ?
#
loop_
_entity_poly.entity_id
_entity_poly.type
_entity_poly.pdbx_seq_one_letter_code
_entity_poly.pdbx_strand_id
1 'polypeptide(L)'
;MAMIVECVAFVPIGALSEASPAVASILVVALFANGFGLAVSNVHSVSVRQTVTAPALLGRMNAGYRFLVTGTVPIGAVLGGALGEAVGLRFALVILGLVLPVSLLWIAMSPLPRLRALGSVC
;
A
#
# COMPACT_ATOMS: atom_id res chain seq x y z
N MET A 1 -8.56 0.87 -4.28
CA MET A 1 -9.08 2.25 -4.47
C MET A 1 -8.02 3.27 -4.10
N ALA A 2 -7.61 3.39 -2.83
CA ALA A 2 -6.58 4.36 -2.39
C ALA A 2 -5.21 4.28 -3.11
N MET A 3 -4.76 3.06 -3.47
CA MET A 3 -3.47 2.85 -4.15
C MET A 3 -3.42 3.38 -5.59
N ILE A 4 -4.56 3.35 -6.31
CA ILE A 4 -4.64 3.82 -7.70
C ILE A 4 -4.53 5.35 -7.75
N VAL A 5 -5.08 6.02 -6.73
CA VAL A 5 -4.99 7.48 -6.56
C VAL A 5 -3.53 7.91 -6.33
N GLU A 6 -2.75 7.11 -5.60
CA GLU A 6 -1.32 7.36 -5.35
C GLU A 6 -0.48 7.23 -6.62
N CYS A 7 -0.75 6.19 -7.43
CA CYS A 7 -0.07 5.98 -8.71
C CYS A 7 -0.31 7.15 -9.68
N VAL A 8 -1.51 7.73 -9.68
CA VAL A 8 -1.87 8.90 -10.50
C VAL A 8 -1.23 10.19 -9.97
N ALA A 9 -0.91 10.28 -8.67
CA ALA A 9 -0.31 11.46 -8.04
C ALA A 9 1.22 11.56 -8.27
N PHE A 10 1.93 10.44 -8.43
CA PHE A 10 3.38 10.45 -8.71
C PHE A 10 3.74 10.73 -10.18
N VAL A 11 2.85 10.40 -11.12
CA VAL A 11 3.02 10.67 -12.56
C VAL A 11 3.21 12.17 -12.88
N PRO A 12 2.43 13.11 -12.30
CA PRO A 12 2.62 14.54 -12.57
C PRO A 12 3.84 15.17 -11.87
N ILE A 13 4.38 14.59 -10.80
CA ILE A 13 5.59 15.11 -10.11
C ILE A 13 6.81 15.05 -11.04
N GLY A 14 6.87 14.03 -11.90
CA GLY A 14 7.89 13.97 -12.94
C GLY A 14 7.72 15.04 -14.02
N ALA A 15 6.48 15.43 -14.34
CA ALA A 15 6.15 16.20 -15.55
C ALA A 15 5.94 17.70 -15.36
N LEU A 16 5.73 18.20 -14.14
CA LEU A 16 5.36 19.59 -13.90
C LEU A 16 6.41 20.30 -13.02
N SER A 17 7.34 20.99 -13.67
CA SER A 17 8.25 21.99 -13.09
C SER A 17 7.53 23.33 -12.83
N GLU A 18 6.23 23.31 -12.54
CA GLU A 18 5.44 24.52 -12.30
C GLU A 18 4.57 24.28 -11.07
N ALA A 19 4.88 24.98 -9.97
CA ALA A 19 4.15 24.96 -8.71
C ALA A 19 2.76 25.61 -8.88
N SER A 20 1.90 25.02 -9.70
CA SER A 20 0.53 25.45 -9.89
C SER A 20 -0.34 24.97 -8.73
N PRO A 21 -1.24 25.81 -8.18
CA PRO A 21 -2.12 25.43 -7.06
C PRO A 21 -2.95 24.18 -7.37
N ALA A 22 -3.22 23.88 -8.64
CA ALA A 22 -3.90 22.66 -9.07
C ALA A 22 -3.14 21.37 -8.68
N VAL A 23 -1.80 21.37 -8.77
CA VAL A 23 -0.97 20.21 -8.40
C VAL A 23 -1.03 19.98 -6.90
N ALA A 24 -1.00 21.06 -6.11
CA ALA A 24 -1.13 20.98 -4.66
C ALA A 24 -2.49 20.41 -4.24
N SER A 25 -3.59 20.84 -4.87
CA SER A 25 -4.92 20.30 -4.60
C SER A 25 -5.02 18.80 -4.92
N ILE A 26 -4.46 18.36 -6.05
CA ILE A 26 -4.41 16.94 -6.43
C ILE A 26 -3.64 16.12 -5.40
N LEU A 27 -2.47 16.62 -4.95
CA LEU A 27 -1.67 15.94 -3.93
C LEU A 27 -2.42 15.83 -2.60
N VAL A 28 -3.08 16.89 -2.15
CA VAL A 28 -3.87 16.87 -0.90
C VAL A 28 -4.97 15.81 -0.97
N VAL A 29 -5.75 15.79 -2.05
CA VAL A 29 -6.81 14.79 -2.24
C VAL A 29 -6.23 13.39 -2.29
N ALA A 30 -5.08 13.21 -2.97
CA ALA A 30 -4.42 11.92 -3.08
C ALA A 30 -3.90 11.41 -1.73
N LEU A 31 -3.21 12.25 -0.96
CA LEU A 31 -2.72 11.90 0.38
C LEU A 31 -3.88 11.62 1.33
N PHE A 32 -4.97 12.39 1.26
CA PHE A 32 -6.15 12.17 2.07
C PHE A 32 -6.81 10.81 1.75
N ALA A 33 -7.05 10.52 0.46
CA ALA A 33 -7.60 9.25 0.03
C ALA A 33 -6.70 8.06 0.41
N ASN A 34 -5.37 8.25 0.34
CA ASN A 34 -4.39 7.26 0.79
C ASN A 34 -4.52 6.99 2.30
N GLY A 35 -4.46 8.03 3.13
CA GLY A 35 -4.57 7.91 4.58
C GLY A 35 -5.89 7.26 5.01
N PHE A 36 -7.00 7.66 4.38
CA PHE A 36 -8.32 7.05 4.63
C PHE A 36 -8.33 5.56 4.27
N GLY A 37 -7.84 5.19 3.08
CA GLY A 37 -7.79 3.80 2.65
C GLY A 37 -6.86 2.94 3.52
N LEU A 38 -5.74 3.50 3.96
CA LEU A 38 -4.81 2.83 4.87
C LEU A 38 -5.46 2.58 6.24
N ALA A 39 -6.18 3.56 6.78
CA ALA A 39 -6.91 3.41 8.04
C ALA A 39 -7.96 2.29 7.97
N VAL A 40 -8.81 2.30 6.94
CA VAL A 40 -9.83 1.27 6.72
C VAL A 40 -9.18 -0.12 6.58
N SER A 41 -8.14 -0.22 5.76
CA SER A 41 -7.44 -1.50 5.52
C SER A 41 -6.75 -2.02 6.77
N ASN A 42 -6.23 -1.13 7.62
CA ASN A 42 -5.61 -1.50 8.89
C ASN A 42 -6.64 -2.10 9.85
N VAL A 43 -7.82 -1.47 9.98
CA VAL A 43 -8.91 -2.01 10.81
C VAL A 43 -9.29 -3.41 10.34
N HIS A 44 -9.57 -3.60 9.04
CA HIS A 44 -9.87 -4.92 8.50
C HIS A 44 -8.75 -5.95 8.75
N SER A 45 -7.49 -5.55 8.54
CA SER A 45 -6.34 -6.44 8.72
C SER A 45 -6.17 -6.86 10.19
N VAL A 46 -6.43 -5.96 11.14
CA VAL A 46 -6.43 -6.30 12.58
C VAL A 46 -7.61 -7.21 12.91
N SER A 47 -8.82 -6.91 12.44
CA SER A 47 -10.00 -7.72 12.73
C SER A 47 -9.87 -9.15 12.21
N VAL A 48 -9.35 -9.36 11.00
CA VAL A 48 -9.12 -10.71 10.45
C VAL A 48 -8.09 -11.48 11.29
N ARG A 49 -7.05 -10.82 11.79
CA ARG A 49 -6.05 -11.44 12.65
C ARG A 49 -6.63 -11.84 14.00
N GLN A 50 -7.49 -10.99 14.55
CA GLN A 50 -8.21 -11.24 15.80
C GLN A 50 -9.19 -12.41 15.68
N THR A 51 -9.86 -12.58 14.53
CA THR A 51 -10.80 -13.70 14.33
C THR A 51 -10.11 -15.04 14.09
N VAL A 52 -8.96 -15.05 13.40
CA VAL A 52 -8.25 -16.28 13.04
C VAL A 52 -7.27 -16.74 14.13
N THR A 53 -6.74 -15.82 14.95
CA THR A 53 -5.67 -16.13 15.93
C THR A 53 -6.22 -16.19 17.35
N ALA A 54 -5.92 -17.27 18.07
CA ALA A 54 -6.26 -17.39 19.49
C ALA A 54 -5.68 -16.23 20.32
N PRO A 55 -6.40 -15.72 21.35
CA PRO A 55 -5.99 -14.53 22.10
C PRO A 55 -4.56 -14.59 22.67
N ALA A 56 -4.14 -15.77 23.14
CA ALA A 56 -2.80 -16.00 23.70
C ALA A 56 -1.66 -15.89 22.67
N LEU A 57 -1.96 -16.07 21.38
CA LEU A 57 -0.96 -16.02 20.29
C LEU A 57 -0.98 -14.70 19.52
N LEU A 58 -1.92 -13.79 19.80
CA LEU A 58 -2.05 -12.50 19.11
C LEU A 58 -0.78 -11.65 19.20
N GLY A 59 -0.11 -11.64 20.34
CA GLY A 59 1.16 -10.91 20.52
C GLY A 59 2.27 -11.43 19.61
N ARG A 60 2.44 -12.76 19.54
CA ARG A 60 3.44 -13.42 18.65
C ARG A 60 3.11 -13.22 17.18
N MET A 61 1.84 -13.36 16.82
CA MET A 61 1.35 -13.15 15.47
C MET A 61 1.59 -11.70 15.05
N ASN A 62 1.23 -10.71 15.86
CA ASN A 62 1.46 -9.30 15.55
C ASN A 62 2.96 -8.97 15.45
N ALA A 63 3.81 -9.57 16.30
CA ALA A 63 5.26 -9.43 16.19
C ALA A 63 5.79 -9.95 14.85
N GLY A 64 5.38 -11.15 14.43
CA GLY A 64 5.77 -11.72 13.14
C GLY A 64 5.29 -10.89 11.94
N TYR A 65 4.05 -10.40 12.00
CA TYR A 65 3.52 -9.49 10.98
C TYR A 65 4.31 -8.19 10.89
N ARG A 66 4.59 -7.53 12.03
CA ARG A 66 5.40 -6.30 12.03
C ARG A 66 6.82 -6.55 11.54
N PHE A 67 7.42 -7.68 11.90
CA PHE A 67 8.74 -8.05 11.39
C PHE A 67 8.74 -8.18 9.86
N LEU A 68 7.76 -8.85 9.27
CA LEU A 68 7.66 -8.99 7.81
C LEU A 68 7.34 -7.67 7.10
N VAL A 69 6.37 -6.92 7.63
CA VAL A 69 5.91 -5.68 7.00
C VAL A 69 6.95 -4.57 7.15
N THR A 70 7.51 -4.37 8.33
CA THR A 70 8.51 -3.33 8.56
C THR A 70 9.90 -3.77 8.11
N GLY A 71 10.24 -5.06 8.20
CA GLY A 71 11.55 -5.58 7.78
C GLY A 71 11.77 -5.60 6.27
N THR A 72 10.70 -5.56 5.46
CA THR A 72 10.82 -5.43 3.99
C THR A 72 11.02 -3.99 3.52
N VAL A 73 10.71 -2.99 4.36
CA VAL A 73 10.94 -1.56 4.07
C VAL A 73 12.38 -1.25 3.67
N PRO A 74 13.43 -1.64 4.42
CA PRO A 74 14.81 -1.33 4.02
C PRO A 74 15.20 -1.98 2.69
N ILE A 75 14.68 -3.17 2.38
CA ILE A 75 14.92 -3.85 1.10
C ILE A 75 14.34 -3.01 -0.04
N GLY A 76 13.08 -2.58 0.11
CA GLY A 76 12.44 -1.69 -0.86
C GLY A 76 13.16 -0.35 -1.02
N ALA A 77 13.67 0.22 0.08
CA ALA A 77 14.42 1.48 0.06
C ALA A 77 15.74 1.36 -0.71
N VAL A 78 16.51 0.29 -0.49
CA VAL A 78 17.77 0.06 -1.22
C VAL A 78 17.50 -0.17 -2.71
N LEU A 79 16.53 -1.02 -3.04
CA LEU A 79 16.17 -1.31 -4.44
C LEU A 79 15.62 -0.08 -5.17
N GLY A 80 14.75 0.69 -4.51
CA GLY A 80 14.19 1.92 -5.04
C GLY A 80 15.25 3.01 -5.22
N GLY A 81 16.18 3.14 -4.27
CA GLY A 81 17.32 4.05 -4.35
C GLY A 81 18.27 3.71 -5.50
N ALA A 82 18.68 2.45 -5.61
CA ALA A 82 19.52 1.96 -6.70
C ALA A 82 18.84 2.14 -8.07
N LEU A 83 17.53 1.89 -8.16
CA LEU A 83 16.75 2.15 -9.37
C LEU A 83 16.73 3.64 -9.71
N GLY A 84 16.54 4.51 -8.71
CA GLY A 84 16.60 5.96 -8.85
C GLY A 84 17.95 6.46 -9.37
N GLU A 85 19.05 5.85 -8.93
CA GLU A 85 20.40 6.16 -9.39
C GLU A 85 20.64 5.67 -10.83
N ALA A 86 20.16 4.47 -11.18
CA ALA A 86 20.42 3.85 -12.48
C ALA A 86 19.63 4.46 -13.65
N VAL A 87 18.33 4.73 -13.47
CA VAL A 87 17.45 5.23 -14.55
C VAL A 87 16.97 6.67 -14.35
N GLY A 88 17.41 7.31 -13.27
CA GLY A 88 16.98 8.64 -12.86
C GLY A 88 15.66 8.64 -12.10
N LEU A 89 15.50 9.63 -11.21
CA LEU A 89 14.37 9.75 -10.29
C LEU A 89 13.01 9.70 -11.00
N ARG A 90 12.88 10.38 -12.15
CA ARG A 90 11.62 10.48 -12.88
C ARG A 90 11.14 9.13 -13.43
N PHE A 91 12.04 8.34 -14.03
CA PHE A 91 11.69 7.02 -14.54
C PHE A 91 11.49 6.01 -13.41
N ALA A 92 12.30 6.09 -12.36
CA ALA A 92 12.14 5.24 -11.17
C ALA A 92 10.76 5.43 -10.52
N LEU A 93 10.28 6.66 -10.38
CA LEU A 93 8.94 6.95 -9.85
C LEU A 93 7.81 6.38 -10.72
N VAL A 94 7.94 6.46 -12.06
CA VAL A 94 6.94 5.87 -12.97
C VAL A 94 6.94 4.34 -12.86
N ILE A 95 8.12 3.71 -12.83
CA ILE A 95 8.25 2.25 -12.68
C ILE A 95 7.64 1.80 -11.34
N LEU A 96 7.98 2.47 -10.23
CA LEU A 96 7.43 2.16 -8.92
C LEU A 96 5.91 2.34 -8.88
N GLY A 97 5.40 3.41 -9.51
CA GLY A 97 3.97 3.64 -9.68
C GLY A 97 3.25 2.54 -10.46
N LEU A 98 3.91 1.88 -11.41
CA LEU A 98 3.35 0.75 -12.16
C LEU A 98 3.43 -0.59 -11.40
N VAL A 99 4.42 -0.77 -10.51
CA VAL A 99 4.60 -2.01 -9.73
C VAL A 99 3.59 -2.08 -8.58
N LEU A 100 3.26 -0.97 -7.94
CA LEU A 100 2.29 -0.90 -6.84
C LEU A 100 0.90 -1.53 -7.16
N PRO A 101 0.25 -1.27 -8.31
CA PRO A 101 -1.03 -1.88 -8.65
C PRO A 101 -0.94 -3.38 -8.94
N VAL A 102 0.25 -3.94 -9.24
CA VAL A 102 0.42 -5.40 -9.35
C VAL A 102 0.14 -6.10 -8.01
N SER A 103 0.40 -5.42 -6.89
CA SER A 103 0.04 -5.92 -5.55
C SER A 103 -1.48 -6.06 -5.37
N LEU A 104 -2.28 -5.23 -6.05
CA LEU A 104 -3.74 -5.36 -6.05
C LEU A 104 -4.21 -6.58 -6.85
N LEU A 105 -3.55 -6.93 -7.95
CA LEU A 105 -3.83 -8.18 -8.65
C LEU A 105 -3.59 -9.37 -7.72
N TRP A 106 -2.49 -9.35 -6.96
CA TRP A 106 -2.19 -10.42 -6.01
C TRP A 106 -3.26 -10.54 -4.91
N ILE A 107 -3.73 -9.41 -4.35
CA ILE A 107 -4.79 -9.40 -3.33
C ILE A 107 -6.15 -9.80 -3.93
N ALA A 108 -6.48 -9.34 -5.13
CA ALA A 108 -7.71 -9.70 -5.83
C ALA A 108 -7.75 -11.19 -6.20
N MET A 109 -6.59 -11.78 -6.49
CA MET A 109 -6.42 -13.22 -6.67
C MET A 109 -6.37 -13.99 -5.35
N SER A 110 -6.14 -13.31 -4.22
CA SER A 110 -6.14 -13.97 -2.91
C SER A 110 -7.57 -14.38 -2.50
N PRO A 111 -7.74 -15.49 -1.77
CA PRO A 111 -9.05 -16.02 -1.38
C PRO A 111 -9.81 -15.18 -0.32
N LEU A 112 -9.45 -13.92 -0.09
CA LEU A 112 -10.15 -13.02 0.82
C LEU A 112 -11.64 -12.81 0.47
N PRO A 113 -12.07 -12.73 -0.81
CA PRO A 113 -13.49 -12.67 -1.14
C PRO A 113 -14.27 -13.92 -0.72
N ARG A 114 -13.60 -15.08 -0.58
CA ARG A 114 -14.22 -16.35 -0.19
C ARG A 114 -14.47 -16.47 1.32
N LEU A 115 -13.82 -15.67 2.17
CA LEU A 115 -14.08 -15.67 3.61
C LEU A 115 -15.43 -15.01 3.98
N ARG A 116 -16.05 -14.26 3.06
CA ARG A 116 -17.45 -13.82 3.24
C ARG A 116 -18.45 -14.99 3.34
N ALA A 117 -18.06 -16.19 2.94
CA ALA A 117 -18.88 -17.40 3.06
C ALA A 117 -18.85 -18.05 4.46
N LEU A 118 -17.99 -17.62 5.39
CA LEU A 118 -17.94 -18.16 6.76
C LEU A 118 -18.88 -17.44 7.74
N GLY A 119 -19.57 -16.39 7.31
CA GLY A 119 -20.60 -15.71 8.10
C GLY A 119 -21.88 -16.53 8.33
N SER A 120 -21.97 -17.75 7.78
CA SER A 120 -23.12 -18.66 7.93
C SER A 120 -22.92 -19.76 8.98
N VAL A 121 -21.86 -19.70 9.79
CA VAL A 121 -21.65 -20.65 10.91
C VAL A 121 -21.65 -19.86 12.22
N CYS A 122 -22.81 -19.33 12.58
CA CYS A 122 -23.17 -19.03 13.96
C CYS A 122 -24.68 -19.20 14.11
#